data_AF-A0AAU9IT34-F1
#
_entry.id   AF-A0AAU9IT34-F1
#
_cell.length_a   1.000
_cell.length_b   1.000
_cell.length_c   1.000
_cell.angle_alpha   90.00
_cell.angle_beta   90.00
_cell.angle_gamma   90.00
#
_symmetry.space_group_name_H-M   'P 1'
#
loop_
_entity.id
_entity.type
_entity.pdbx_description
1 polymer ?
#
loop_
_entity_poly.entity_id
_entity_poly.type
_entity_poly.pdbx_seq_one_letter_code
_entity_poly.pdbx_strand_id
1 'polypeptide(L)'
;MKVALILCLLSLSLARLYFPRDSTNFVRQTPKPLSEGDEVFLIIEGVLQGIALDSDINDIQDCIKDTLAIKESFLKAVSLLKLRTLTSASEALKEIKAALNTLPKVLSDCGDSLRDSSRVFHVLNIFENPMTFSFNDGQILVNGVDLHKDFYDAVQAYETKQWKMFGFYIGAALMKVQGTGIIVIA
;
A
#
# COMPACT_ATOMS: atom_id res chain seq x y z
N MET A 1 37.59 -2.43 46.86
CA MET A 1 37.11 -2.80 45.49
C MET A 1 36.51 -4.21 45.36
N LYS A 2 36.20 -4.95 46.45
CA LYS A 2 35.52 -6.27 46.33
C LYS A 2 34.00 -6.24 46.59
N VAL A 3 33.49 -5.18 47.24
CA VAL A 3 32.05 -5.08 47.61
C VAL A 3 31.15 -4.69 46.43
N ALA A 4 31.65 -3.85 45.50
CA ALA A 4 30.88 -3.43 44.32
C ALA A 4 30.62 -4.57 43.32
N LEU A 5 31.53 -5.55 43.23
CA LEU A 5 31.38 -6.68 42.31
C LEU A 5 30.27 -7.67 42.76
N ILE A 6 30.06 -7.78 44.07
CA ILE A 6 29.07 -8.70 44.66
C ILE A 6 27.64 -8.13 44.52
N LEU A 7 27.46 -6.81 44.63
CA LEU A 7 26.17 -6.16 44.42
C LEU A 7 25.66 -6.29 42.98
N CYS A 8 26.55 -6.27 41.99
CA CYS A 8 26.18 -6.43 40.59
C CYS A 8 25.71 -7.88 40.29
N LEU A 9 26.39 -8.89 40.85
CA LEU A 9 26.00 -10.30 40.67
C LEU A 9 24.68 -10.66 41.34
N LEU A 10 24.31 -10.00 42.44
CA LEU A 10 23.01 -10.20 43.11
C LEU A 10 21.83 -9.58 42.32
N SER A 11 22.06 -8.48 41.60
CA SER A 11 21.01 -7.91 40.73
C SER A 11 20.72 -8.76 39.48
N LEU A 12 21.73 -9.45 38.94
CA LEU A 12 21.58 -10.32 37.76
C LEU A 12 20.87 -11.64 38.08
N SER A 13 20.95 -12.14 39.32
CA SER A 13 20.27 -13.37 39.73
C SER A 13 18.81 -13.14 40.13
N LEU A 14 18.45 -11.96 40.66
CA LEU A 14 17.06 -11.61 40.99
C LEU A 14 16.20 -11.28 39.76
N ALA A 15 16.80 -10.83 38.65
CA ALA A 15 16.08 -10.58 37.41
C ALA A 15 15.43 -11.86 36.81
N ARG A 16 15.97 -13.06 37.12
CA ARG A 16 15.38 -14.34 36.70
C ARG A 16 14.16 -14.76 37.51
N LEU A 17 13.97 -14.21 38.71
CA LEU A 17 12.85 -14.55 39.59
C LEU A 17 11.64 -13.63 39.38
N TYR A 18 11.81 -12.49 38.71
CA TYR A 18 10.74 -11.52 38.44
C TYR A 18 10.17 -11.56 37.01
N PHE A 19 10.81 -12.30 36.09
CA PHE A 19 10.24 -12.58 34.78
C PHE A 19 9.65 -14.00 34.76
N PRO A 20 8.34 -14.16 35.02
CA PRO A 20 7.69 -15.43 34.73
C PRO A 20 7.80 -15.67 33.22
N ARG A 21 8.62 -16.65 32.83
CA ARG A 21 8.66 -17.19 31.48
C ARG A 21 7.38 -18.02 31.31
N ASP A 22 6.28 -17.35 31.01
CA ASP A 22 5.03 -18.01 30.67
C ASP A 22 5.21 -18.67 29.29
N SER A 23 5.59 -19.94 29.31
CA SER A 23 5.73 -20.78 28.14
C SER A 23 4.49 -21.65 27.94
N THR A 24 3.30 -21.08 28.13
CA THR A 24 2.05 -21.76 27.79
C THR A 24 1.46 -21.19 26.50
N ASN A 25 1.54 -22.01 25.44
CA ASN A 25 0.71 -21.92 24.24
C ASN A 25 0.88 -20.69 23.31
N PHE A 26 2.09 -20.45 22.81
CA PHE A 26 2.19 -19.89 21.45
C PHE A 26 1.88 -21.00 20.45
N VAL A 27 0.59 -21.30 20.26
CA VAL A 27 0.16 -21.95 19.02
C VAL A 27 0.64 -21.01 17.93
N ARG A 28 1.64 -21.46 17.18
CA ARG A 28 2.04 -20.84 15.93
C ARG A 28 0.79 -20.96 15.05
N GLN A 29 -0.11 -19.97 15.13
CA GLN A 29 -1.23 -19.86 14.22
C GLN A 29 -0.58 -19.76 12.85
N THR A 30 -0.60 -20.85 12.10
CA THR A 30 -0.35 -20.80 10.67
C THR A 30 -1.36 -19.79 10.15
N PRO A 31 -0.94 -18.70 9.48
CA PRO A 31 -1.88 -17.71 8.99
C PRO A 31 -2.96 -18.43 8.19
N LYS A 32 -4.21 -18.24 8.59
CA LYS A 32 -5.37 -18.76 7.88
C LYS A 32 -5.23 -18.32 6.41
N PRO A 33 -5.46 -19.19 5.42
CA PRO A 33 -5.44 -18.77 4.03
C PRO A 33 -6.41 -17.60 3.87
N LEU A 34 -5.89 -16.48 3.33
CA LEU A 34 -6.68 -15.28 3.09
C LEU A 34 -7.91 -15.66 2.26
N SER A 35 -9.10 -15.24 2.70
CA SER A 35 -10.29 -15.30 1.87
C SER A 35 -10.16 -14.30 0.73
N GLU A 36 -10.94 -14.48 -0.34
CA GLU A 36 -10.90 -13.66 -1.55
C GLU A 36 -11.17 -12.15 -1.31
N GLY A 37 -11.78 -11.78 -0.19
CA GLY A 37 -11.94 -10.38 0.23
C GLY A 37 -10.73 -9.82 0.99
N ASP A 38 -10.01 -10.68 1.72
CA ASP A 38 -8.92 -10.25 2.61
C ASP A 38 -7.73 -9.68 1.81
N GLU A 39 -7.48 -10.20 0.61
CA GLU A 39 -6.44 -9.67 -0.28
C GLU A 39 -6.74 -8.23 -0.73
N VAL A 40 -7.99 -7.92 -1.06
CA VAL A 40 -8.39 -6.58 -1.51
C VAL A 40 -8.20 -5.55 -0.40
N PHE A 41 -8.57 -5.89 0.84
CA PHE A 41 -8.36 -5.01 1.98
C PHE A 41 -6.88 -4.74 2.22
N LEU A 42 -6.03 -5.76 2.12
CA LEU A 42 -4.58 -5.56 2.23
C LEU A 42 -4.02 -4.68 1.11
N ILE A 43 -4.50 -4.83 -0.13
CA ILE A 43 -4.09 -3.97 -1.24
C ILE A 43 -4.50 -2.53 -0.96
N ILE A 44 -5.75 -2.28 -0.56
CA ILE A 44 -6.24 -0.92 -0.26
C ILE A 44 -5.45 -0.32 0.92
N GLU A 45 -5.23 -1.08 1.99
CA GLU A 45 -4.39 -0.66 3.12
C GLU A 45 -2.98 -0.25 2.64
N GLY A 46 -2.37 -1.07 1.78
CA GLY A 46 -1.10 -0.74 1.16
C GLY A 46 -1.15 0.56 0.37
N VAL A 47 -2.18 0.77 -0.45
CA VAL A 47 -2.35 2.00 -1.25
C VAL A 47 -2.43 3.23 -0.34
N LEU A 48 -3.22 3.18 0.74
CA LEU A 48 -3.34 4.27 1.70
C LEU A 48 -1.97 4.60 2.34
N GLN A 49 -1.21 3.57 2.72
CA GLN A 49 0.15 3.73 3.24
C GLN A 49 1.11 4.33 2.19
N GLY A 50 1.03 3.88 0.93
CA GLY A 50 1.87 4.38 -0.15
C GLY A 50 1.61 5.86 -0.50
N ILE A 51 0.36 6.32 -0.34
CA ILE A 51 -0.02 7.73 -0.52
C ILE A 51 0.28 8.57 0.75
N ALA A 52 0.80 7.95 1.81
CA ALA A 52 1.05 8.57 3.11
C ALA A 52 -0.22 9.22 3.68
N LEU A 53 -1.30 8.44 3.75
CA LEU A 53 -2.54 8.79 4.44
C LEU A 53 -2.52 8.19 5.83
N ASP A 54 -3.11 8.91 6.78
CA ASP A 54 -3.22 8.48 8.19
C ASP A 54 -4.47 7.61 8.43
N SER A 55 -5.34 7.45 7.41
CA SER A 55 -6.57 6.66 7.51
C SER A 55 -6.26 5.17 7.73
N ASP A 56 -6.88 4.56 8.74
CA ASP A 56 -6.79 3.11 8.97
C ASP A 56 -7.80 2.38 8.06
N ILE A 57 -7.37 1.26 7.47
CA ILE A 57 -8.27 0.39 6.69
C ILE A 57 -9.44 -0.12 7.55
N ASN A 58 -9.22 -0.31 8.85
CA ASN A 58 -10.24 -0.78 9.80
C ASN A 58 -11.42 0.20 9.91
N ASP A 59 -11.18 1.50 9.72
CA ASP A 59 -12.22 2.54 9.79
C ASP A 59 -13.16 2.50 8.57
N ILE A 60 -12.69 1.92 7.46
CA ILE A 60 -13.39 1.97 6.17
C ILE A 60 -13.74 0.60 5.59
N GLN A 61 -13.26 -0.49 6.21
CA GLN A 61 -13.37 -1.85 5.69
C GLN A 61 -14.82 -2.22 5.36
N ASP A 62 -15.75 -1.91 6.26
CA ASP A 62 -17.18 -2.22 6.09
C ASP A 62 -17.84 -1.43 4.95
N CYS A 63 -17.21 -0.36 4.47
CA CYS A 63 -17.73 0.48 3.40
C CYS A 63 -17.26 0.06 2.01
N ILE A 64 -16.29 -0.85 1.93
CA ILE A 64 -15.81 -1.41 0.67
C ILE A 64 -16.66 -2.64 0.35
N LYS A 65 -17.57 -2.51 -0.63
CA LYS A 65 -18.54 -3.56 -0.98
C LYS A 65 -18.15 -4.38 -2.22
N ASP A 66 -17.52 -3.76 -3.22
CA ASP A 66 -17.29 -4.36 -4.54
C ASP A 66 -15.89 -4.97 -4.68
N THR A 67 -15.47 -5.79 -3.71
CA THR A 67 -14.11 -6.35 -3.66
C THR A 67 -13.74 -7.17 -4.90
N LEU A 68 -14.70 -7.88 -5.50
CA LEU A 68 -14.48 -8.63 -6.75
C LEU A 68 -14.09 -7.73 -7.93
N ALA A 69 -14.81 -6.63 -8.14
CA ALA A 69 -14.52 -5.69 -9.24
C ALA A 69 -13.17 -4.99 -9.04
N ILE A 70 -12.85 -4.66 -7.79
CA ILE A 70 -11.54 -4.08 -7.41
C ILE A 70 -10.42 -5.07 -7.73
N LYS A 71 -10.57 -6.33 -7.33
CA LYS A 71 -9.63 -7.41 -7.61
C LYS A 71 -9.42 -7.60 -9.11
N GLU A 72 -10.49 -7.70 -9.89
CA GLU A 72 -10.41 -7.87 -11.35
C GLU A 72 -9.67 -6.72 -12.03
N SER A 73 -9.91 -5.48 -11.58
CA SER A 73 -9.22 -4.29 -12.08
C SER A 73 -7.73 -4.33 -11.76
N PHE A 74 -7.34 -4.69 -10.53
CA PHE A 74 -5.92 -4.87 -10.19
C PHE A 74 -5.25 -6.00 -10.98
N LEU A 75 -5.95 -7.13 -11.20
CA LEU A 75 -5.44 -8.24 -12.01
C LEU A 75 -5.17 -7.81 -13.46
N LYS A 76 -6.09 -7.04 -14.06
CA LYS A 76 -5.90 -6.46 -15.40
C LYS A 76 -4.72 -5.50 -15.42
N ALA A 77 -4.63 -4.60 -14.44
CA ALA A 77 -3.50 -3.67 -14.31
C ALA A 77 -2.16 -4.41 -14.27
N VAL A 78 -2.04 -5.46 -13.45
CA VAL A 78 -0.82 -6.28 -13.37
C VAL A 78 -0.49 -6.93 -14.71
N SER A 79 -1.51 -7.49 -15.38
CA SER A 79 -1.33 -8.14 -16.69
C SER A 79 -0.83 -7.15 -17.75
N LEU A 80 -1.32 -5.92 -17.72
CA LEU A 80 -0.91 -4.83 -18.61
C LEU A 80 0.50 -4.33 -18.28
N LEU A 81 0.84 -4.10 -17.01
CA LEU A 81 2.19 -3.67 -16.59
C LEU A 81 3.29 -4.66 -17.03
N LYS A 82 2.97 -5.95 -17.10
CA LYS A 82 3.89 -6.99 -17.56
C LYS A 82 4.28 -6.88 -19.03
N LEU A 83 3.46 -6.22 -19.86
CA LEU A 83 3.74 -6.04 -21.29
C LEU A 83 4.85 -5.01 -21.53
N ARG A 84 5.11 -4.12 -20.57
CA ARG A 84 6.19 -3.11 -20.60
C ARG A 84 6.18 -2.26 -21.86
N THR A 85 4.99 -1.89 -22.33
CA THR A 85 4.82 -0.94 -23.44
C THR A 85 4.16 0.33 -22.94
N LEU A 86 4.31 1.41 -23.71
CA LEU A 86 3.60 2.66 -23.45
C LEU A 86 2.09 2.41 -23.32
N THR A 87 1.46 1.89 -24.38
CA THR A 87 0.00 1.67 -24.42
C THR A 87 -0.50 0.83 -23.24
N SER A 88 0.18 -0.28 -22.93
CA SER A 88 -0.21 -1.15 -21.82
C SER A 88 -0.04 -0.48 -20.46
N ALA A 89 1.02 0.29 -20.24
CA ALA A 89 1.19 1.04 -19.00
C ALA A 89 0.09 2.11 -18.85
N SER A 90 -0.30 2.82 -19.92
CA SER A 90 -1.42 3.77 -19.89
C SER A 90 -2.77 3.08 -19.58
N GLU A 91 -3.02 1.91 -20.16
CA GLU A 91 -4.21 1.12 -19.85
C GLU A 91 -4.19 0.60 -18.41
N ALA A 92 -3.01 0.20 -17.89
CA ALA A 92 -2.86 -0.22 -16.51
C ALA A 92 -3.22 0.91 -15.52
N LEU A 93 -2.84 2.15 -15.83
CA LEU A 93 -3.22 3.32 -15.02
C LEU A 93 -4.74 3.51 -14.95
N LYS A 94 -5.46 3.27 -16.06
CA LYS A 94 -6.93 3.33 -16.09
C LYS A 94 -7.55 2.24 -15.22
N GLU A 95 -7.01 1.02 -15.26
CA GLU A 95 -7.46 -0.09 -14.41
C GLU A 95 -7.16 0.17 -12.92
N ILE A 96 -6.00 0.74 -12.59
CA ILE A 96 -5.68 1.17 -11.21
C ILE A 96 -6.67 2.24 -10.74
N LYS A 97 -6.98 3.24 -11.57
CA LYS A 97 -8.02 4.22 -11.25
C LYS A 97 -9.36 3.55 -11.03
N ALA A 98 -9.79 2.66 -11.93
CA ALA A 98 -11.06 1.96 -11.80
C ALA A 98 -11.16 1.19 -10.48
N ALA A 99 -10.08 0.50 -10.07
CA ALA A 99 -9.99 -0.21 -8.80
C ALA A 99 -10.14 0.72 -7.58
N LEU A 100 -9.66 1.96 -7.67
CA LEU A 100 -9.57 2.90 -6.55
C LEU A 100 -10.62 4.02 -6.60
N ASN A 101 -11.44 4.11 -7.65
CA ASN A 101 -12.32 5.27 -7.90
C ASN A 101 -13.43 5.43 -6.83
N THR A 102 -13.79 4.36 -6.14
CA THR A 102 -14.76 4.39 -5.03
C THR A 102 -14.12 4.84 -3.71
N LEU A 103 -12.79 4.78 -3.60
CA LEU A 103 -12.05 5.04 -2.37
C LEU A 103 -12.22 6.47 -1.85
N PRO A 104 -12.26 7.54 -2.67
CA PRO A 104 -12.57 8.89 -2.17
C PRO A 104 -13.91 8.95 -1.44
N LYS A 105 -14.95 8.31 -1.98
CA LYS A 105 -16.28 8.27 -1.36
C LYS A 105 -16.28 7.44 -0.07
N VAL A 106 -15.57 6.32 -0.07
CA VAL A 106 -15.39 5.49 1.13
C VAL A 106 -14.69 6.27 2.25
N LEU A 107 -13.64 7.03 1.93
CA LEU A 107 -12.93 7.86 2.90
C LEU A 107 -13.77 9.03 3.42
N SER A 108 -14.61 9.65 2.57
CA SER A 108 -15.50 10.74 3.00
C SER A 108 -16.65 10.24 3.87
N ASP A 109 -17.24 9.11 3.51
CA ASP A 109 -18.47 8.63 4.14
C ASP A 109 -18.19 7.82 5.41
N CYS A 110 -17.02 7.17 5.49
CA CYS A 110 -16.71 6.20 6.56
C CYS A 110 -15.44 6.50 7.33
N GLY A 111 -14.42 7.06 6.67
CA GLY A 111 -13.14 7.41 7.32
C GLY A 111 -13.13 8.78 8.01
N ASP A 112 -14.25 9.51 7.96
CA ASP A 112 -14.41 10.88 8.49
C ASP A 112 -13.26 11.83 8.08
N SER A 113 -12.70 11.62 6.88
CA SER A 113 -11.54 12.38 6.39
C SER A 113 -11.76 12.90 4.98
N LEU A 114 -12.40 14.08 4.90
CA LEU A 114 -12.54 14.84 3.65
C LEU A 114 -11.18 15.19 3.05
N ARG A 115 -10.17 15.41 3.89
CA ARG A 115 -8.79 15.68 3.45
C ARG A 115 -8.22 14.47 2.71
N ASP A 116 -8.32 13.28 3.29
CA ASP A 116 -7.75 12.08 2.69
C ASP A 116 -8.55 11.67 1.45
N SER A 117 -9.88 11.84 1.48
CA SER A 117 -10.75 11.72 0.30
C SER A 117 -10.30 12.61 -0.86
N SER A 118 -10.07 13.91 -0.59
CA SER A 118 -9.61 14.88 -1.59
C SER A 118 -8.22 14.54 -2.15
N ARG A 119 -7.30 14.10 -1.28
CA ARG A 119 -5.96 13.66 -1.70
C ARG A 119 -6.04 12.46 -2.64
N VAL A 120 -6.80 11.42 -2.28
CA VAL A 120 -6.99 10.23 -3.14
C VAL A 120 -7.62 10.63 -4.47
N PHE A 121 -8.68 11.44 -4.46
CA PHE A 121 -9.32 11.91 -5.67
C PHE A 121 -8.33 12.63 -6.61
N HIS A 122 -7.49 13.49 -6.07
CA HIS A 122 -6.52 14.25 -6.85
C HIS A 122 -5.46 13.34 -7.49
N VAL A 123 -4.86 12.41 -6.73
CA VAL A 123 -3.83 11.52 -7.28
C VAL A 123 -4.37 10.55 -8.33
N LEU A 124 -5.61 10.07 -8.17
CA LEU A 124 -6.23 9.19 -9.16
C LEU A 124 -6.51 9.89 -10.50
N ASN A 125 -6.87 11.18 -10.48
CA ASN A 125 -7.11 11.94 -11.70
C ASN A 125 -5.85 12.23 -12.51
N ILE A 126 -4.68 12.28 -11.87
CA ILE A 126 -3.40 12.43 -12.56
C ILE A 126 -3.10 11.21 -13.45
N PHE A 127 -3.48 10.02 -13.01
CA PHE A 127 -3.26 8.77 -13.76
C PHE A 127 -4.18 8.63 -14.98
N GLU A 128 -5.37 9.24 -14.96
CA GLU A 128 -6.29 9.22 -16.11
C GLU A 128 -5.77 10.06 -17.28
N ASN A 129 -5.21 11.23 -16.97
CA ASN A 129 -4.79 12.22 -17.94
C ASN A 129 -3.38 12.73 -17.60
N PRO A 130 -2.33 11.90 -17.76
CA PRO A 130 -0.97 12.38 -17.56
C PRO A 130 -0.66 13.46 -18.61
N MET A 131 -0.04 14.56 -18.17
CA MET A 131 0.43 15.63 -19.05
C MET A 131 1.51 15.14 -20.02
N THR A 132 2.38 14.25 -19.55
CA THR A 132 3.39 13.59 -20.39
C THR A 132 3.44 12.12 -20.07
N PHE A 133 3.55 11.30 -21.11
CA PHE A 133 3.70 9.87 -20.96
C PHE A 133 4.65 9.34 -22.04
N SER A 134 5.79 8.77 -21.65
CA SER A 134 6.80 8.30 -22.60
C SER A 134 7.51 7.04 -22.13
N PHE A 135 7.95 6.24 -23.10
CA PHE A 135 8.73 5.04 -22.90
C PHE A 135 10.05 5.18 -23.65
N ASN A 136 11.14 5.34 -22.91
CA ASN A 136 12.50 5.44 -23.46
C ASN A 136 13.38 4.44 -22.71
N ASP A 137 14.05 3.55 -23.43
CA ASP A 137 15.06 2.63 -22.89
C ASP A 137 14.60 1.82 -21.64
N GLY A 138 13.32 1.43 -21.60
CA GLY A 138 12.75 0.68 -20.47
C GLY A 138 12.22 1.53 -19.32
N GLN A 139 12.36 2.86 -19.38
CA GLN A 139 11.76 3.78 -18.42
C GLN A 139 10.30 4.05 -18.76
N ILE A 140 9.45 4.15 -17.74
CA ILE A 140 8.05 4.54 -17.89
C ILE A 140 7.91 5.91 -17.23
N LEU A 141 7.98 6.97 -18.03
CA LEU A 141 7.87 8.33 -17.51
C LEU A 141 6.40 8.78 -17.52
N VAL A 142 5.89 9.14 -16.35
CA VAL A 142 4.55 9.73 -16.17
C VAL A 142 4.74 11.11 -15.54
N ASN A 143 4.33 12.17 -16.24
CA ASN A 143 4.62 13.57 -15.88
C ASN A 143 6.11 13.83 -15.56
N GLY A 144 7.02 13.20 -16.31
CA GLY A 144 8.46 13.29 -16.10
C GLY A 144 9.02 12.45 -14.95
N VAL A 145 8.17 11.71 -14.23
CA VAL A 145 8.57 10.79 -13.16
C VAL A 145 8.74 9.38 -13.70
N ASP A 146 9.91 8.77 -13.48
CA ASP A 146 10.15 7.36 -13.81
C ASP A 146 9.46 6.44 -12.79
N LEU A 147 8.46 5.70 -13.27
CA LEU A 147 7.69 4.71 -12.51
C LEU A 147 8.09 3.26 -12.84
N HIS A 148 9.11 3.04 -13.68
CA HIS A 148 9.47 1.69 -14.10
C HIS A 148 9.75 0.77 -12.91
N LYS A 149 10.54 1.24 -11.93
CA LYS A 149 10.85 0.45 -10.73
C LYS A 149 9.60 0.20 -9.87
N ASP A 150 8.76 1.22 -9.68
CA ASP A 150 7.55 1.11 -8.87
C ASP A 150 6.57 0.07 -9.46
N PHE A 151 6.37 0.10 -10.77
CA PHE A 151 5.52 -0.90 -11.45
C PHE A 151 6.16 -2.29 -11.47
N TYR A 152 7.48 -2.39 -11.64
CA TYR A 152 8.18 -3.66 -11.56
C TYR A 152 8.02 -4.28 -10.17
N ASP A 153 8.26 -3.52 -9.11
CA ASP A 153 8.13 -3.97 -7.72
C ASP A 153 6.67 -4.32 -7.37
N ALA A 154 5.70 -3.55 -7.87
CA ALA A 154 4.28 -3.86 -7.74
C ALA A 154 3.94 -5.22 -8.38
N VAL A 155 4.32 -5.44 -9.63
CA VAL A 155 4.09 -6.73 -10.32
C VAL A 155 4.74 -7.88 -9.53
N GLN A 156 5.98 -7.71 -9.08
CA GLN A 156 6.69 -8.73 -8.33
C GLN A 156 6.01 -9.05 -6.98
N ALA A 157 5.52 -8.02 -6.27
CA ALA A 157 4.76 -8.18 -5.04
C ALA A 157 3.44 -8.91 -5.29
N TYR A 158 2.71 -8.59 -6.35
CA TYR A 158 1.47 -9.27 -6.71
C TYR A 158 1.70 -10.75 -7.04
N GLU A 159 2.70 -11.06 -7.88
CA GLU A 159 3.03 -12.44 -8.26
C GLU A 159 3.49 -13.30 -7.08
N THR A 160 4.11 -12.67 -6.07
CA THR A 160 4.52 -13.33 -4.83
C THR A 160 3.48 -13.26 -3.72
N LYS A 161 2.25 -12.81 -4.03
CA LYS A 161 1.11 -12.70 -3.10
C LYS A 161 1.37 -11.78 -1.91
N GLN A 162 2.28 -10.81 -2.06
CA GLN A 162 2.54 -9.76 -1.09
C GLN A 162 1.54 -8.61 -1.31
N TRP A 163 0.25 -8.88 -1.05
CA TRP A 163 -0.87 -7.99 -1.39
C TRP A 163 -0.73 -6.56 -0.88
N LYS A 164 -0.34 -6.41 0.38
CA LYS A 164 -0.11 -5.09 0.99
C LYS A 164 1.06 -4.35 0.34
N MET A 165 2.14 -5.06 0.01
CA MET A 165 3.29 -4.46 -0.68
C MET A 165 2.94 -4.05 -2.11
N PHE A 166 2.13 -4.85 -2.82
CA PHE A 166 1.59 -4.47 -4.12
C PHE A 166 0.83 -3.14 -4.01
N GLY A 167 -0.12 -3.04 -3.06
CA GLY A 167 -0.84 -1.80 -2.80
C GLY A 167 0.09 -0.63 -2.48
N PHE A 168 1.08 -0.85 -1.62
CA PHE A 168 2.08 0.16 -1.26
C PHE A 168 2.83 0.73 -2.46
N TYR A 169 3.32 -0.12 -3.36
CA TYR A 169 4.02 0.35 -4.55
C TYR A 169 3.12 1.13 -5.51
N ILE A 170 1.85 0.74 -5.65
CA ILE A 170 0.86 1.51 -6.41
C ILE A 170 0.60 2.88 -5.78
N GLY A 171 0.39 2.93 -4.46
CA GLY A 171 0.19 4.18 -3.72
C GLY A 171 1.41 5.11 -3.80
N ALA A 172 2.62 4.55 -3.67
CA ALA A 172 3.86 5.30 -3.80
C ALA A 172 4.05 5.87 -5.21
N ALA A 173 3.70 5.10 -6.25
CA ALA A 173 3.70 5.59 -7.63
C ALA A 173 2.71 6.75 -7.83
N LEU A 174 1.49 6.63 -7.31
CA LEU A 174 0.47 7.70 -7.34
C LEU A 174 0.98 8.99 -6.71
N MET A 175 1.57 8.88 -5.52
CA MET A 175 2.11 10.02 -4.79
C MET A 175 3.31 10.67 -5.50
N LYS A 176 4.19 9.86 -6.10
CA LYS A 176 5.36 10.35 -6.84
C LYS A 176 4.96 11.20 -8.04
N VAL A 177 3.96 10.79 -8.81
CA VAL A 177 3.50 11.56 -9.98
C VAL A 177 2.81 12.86 -9.54
N GLN A 178 2.13 12.88 -8.40
CA GLN A 178 1.53 14.11 -7.85
C GLN A 178 2.56 15.23 -7.64
N GLY A 179 3.77 14.91 -7.19
CA GLY A 179 4.82 15.89 -6.89
C GLY A 179 5.32 16.73 -8.08
N THR A 180 4.83 16.46 -9.30
CA THR A 180 5.21 17.19 -10.52
C THR A 180 4.12 18.12 -11.06
N GLY A 181 2.90 18.05 -10.49
CA GLY A 181 1.84 19.02 -10.75
C GLY A 181 1.86 20.10 -9.68
N ILE A 182 1.91 21.37 -10.08
CA ILE A 182 1.76 22.50 -9.16
C ILE A 182 0.47 22.31 -8.37
N ILE A 183 0.58 22.01 -7.08
CA ILE A 183 -0.55 22.06 -6.16
C ILE A 183 -0.77 23.53 -5.83
N VAL A 184 -1.56 24.24 -6.65
CA VAL A 184 -2.19 25.47 -6.19
C VAL A 184 -3.38 25.03 -5.34
N ILE A 185 -3.14 24.85 -4.04
CA ILE A 185 -4.23 24.92 -3.07
C ILE A 185 -4.53 26.41 -2.95
N ALA A 186 -5.62 26.86 -3.58
CA ALA A 186 -6.20 28.18 -3.34
C ALA A 186 -7.15 28.10 -2.14
#